data_AF-A0A9Q0R3Y2-F1
#
_entry.id   AF-A0A9Q0R3Y2-F1
#
_cell.length_a   1.000
_cell.length_b   1.000
_cell.length_c   1.000
_cell.angle_alpha   90.00
_cell.angle_beta   90.00
_cell.angle_gamma   90.00
#
_symmetry.space_group_name_H-M   'P 1'
#
loop_
_entity.id
_entity.type
_entity.pdbx_description
1 polymer ?
#
loop_
_entity_poly.entity_id
_entity_poly.type
_entity_poly.pdbx_seq_one_letter_code
_entity_poly.pdbx_strand_id
1 'polypeptide(L)'
;MNGIIFFGSNEYTKLIKNKPNEIKKPIQFKFENENENEKQIKQISSGRFSTIFLFENGKAIEYLKNSKQNLEKIQIKNIQKVTVGSHNEAILTIEGNVFAKGIDINSENPNQFINISSLIEDTNDRIIEDIVSGYFAIYLLTSNQNAYGIGSNF
;
A
#
# COMPACT_ATOMS: atom_id res chain seq x y z
N MET A 1 2.45 9.82 -22.97
CA MET A 1 3.71 9.71 -22.21
C MET A 1 3.42 8.79 -21.04
N ASN A 2 3.94 7.56 -21.02
CA ASN A 2 3.75 6.64 -19.89
C ASN A 2 4.84 6.92 -18.86
N GLY A 3 4.47 7.20 -17.62
CA GLY A 3 5.42 7.47 -16.55
C GLY A 3 4.74 7.97 -15.29
N ILE A 4 5.34 7.69 -14.14
CA ILE A 4 4.90 8.24 -12.87
C ILE A 4 5.38 9.68 -12.81
N ILE A 5 4.47 10.61 -12.54
CA ILE A 5 4.80 12.01 -12.32
C ILE A 5 4.64 12.31 -10.83
N PHE A 6 5.69 12.84 -10.22
CA PHE A 6 5.74 13.11 -8.79
C PHE A 6 5.99 14.59 -8.50
N PHE A 7 5.31 15.13 -7.50
CA PHE A 7 5.48 16.46 -6.93
C PHE A 7 5.07 16.45 -5.45
N GLY A 8 5.56 17.40 -4.66
CA GLY A 8 5.31 17.47 -3.22
C GLY A 8 6.49 17.02 -2.35
N SER A 9 6.21 16.50 -1.16
CA SER A 9 7.25 16.12 -0.19
C SER A 9 8.00 14.85 -0.61
N ASN A 10 9.32 14.94 -0.69
CA ASN A 10 10.27 13.85 -0.93
C ASN A 10 11.10 13.53 0.32
N GLU A 11 10.74 14.10 1.48
CA GLU A 11 11.52 14.01 2.73
C GLU A 11 11.61 12.57 3.25
N TYR A 12 10.49 11.86 3.27
CA TYR A 12 10.36 10.59 3.99
C TYR A 12 10.62 9.35 3.15
N THR A 13 10.01 9.27 1.98
CA THR A 13 10.19 8.13 1.07
C THR A 13 11.45 8.25 0.23
N LYS A 14 11.94 9.49 0.02
CA LYS A 14 13.03 9.81 -0.92
C LYS A 14 12.84 9.12 -2.27
N LEU A 15 11.59 9.02 -2.72
CA LEU A 15 11.17 8.40 -3.98
C LEU A 15 12.08 8.83 -5.12
N ILE A 16 12.43 10.12 -5.19
CA ILE A 16 13.41 10.62 -6.15
C ILE A 16 14.74 10.87 -5.44
N LYS A 17 15.67 9.92 -5.61
CA LYS A 17 17.04 10.03 -5.08
C LYS A 17 17.72 11.30 -5.60
N ASN A 18 18.58 11.89 -4.77
CA ASN A 18 19.37 13.08 -5.09
C ASN A 18 18.54 14.32 -5.49
N LYS A 19 17.29 14.41 -5.04
CA LYS A 19 16.46 15.61 -5.17
C LYS A 19 16.18 16.24 -3.80
N PRO A 20 15.80 17.53 -3.76
CA PRO A 20 15.42 18.19 -2.52
C PRO A 20 14.28 17.47 -1.80
N ASN A 21 14.13 17.74 -0.50
CA ASN A 21 13.00 17.23 0.30
C ASN A 21 11.64 17.75 -0.19
N GLU A 22 11.61 18.76 -1.05
CA GLU A 22 10.38 19.29 -1.64
C GLU A 22 10.54 19.43 -3.16
N ILE A 23 9.65 18.79 -3.90
CA ILE A 23 9.59 18.81 -5.36
C ILE A 23 8.47 19.76 -5.79
N LYS A 24 8.85 21.00 -6.11
CA LYS A 24 7.90 22.09 -6.43
C LYS A 24 7.34 22.05 -7.85
N LYS A 25 7.92 21.21 -8.72
CA LYS A 25 7.50 21.04 -10.11
C LYS A 25 7.37 19.55 -10.40
N PRO A 26 6.37 19.12 -11.19
CA PRO A 26 6.23 17.71 -11.56
C PRO A 26 7.52 17.16 -12.19
N ILE A 27 8.02 16.04 -11.66
CA ILE A 27 9.19 15.33 -12.17
C ILE A 27 8.77 13.91 -12.52
N GLN A 28 9.25 13.42 -13.67
CA GLN A 28 9.08 12.02 -14.01
C GLN A 28 9.94 11.15 -13.09
N PHE A 29 9.28 10.26 -12.36
CA PHE A 29 9.90 9.21 -11.58
C PHE A 29 10.12 7.98 -12.47
N LYS A 30 11.25 7.30 -12.21
CA LYS A 30 11.58 6.00 -12.79
C LYS A 30 12.08 5.09 -11.69
N PHE A 31 11.61 3.84 -11.69
CA PHE A 31 12.18 2.78 -10.88
C PHE A 31 13.63 2.53 -11.30
N GLU A 32 14.47 2.16 -10.33
CA GLU A 32 15.88 1.81 -10.60
C GLU A 32 16.01 0.53 -11.43
N ASN A 33 15.05 -0.39 -11.26
CA ASN A 33 14.93 -1.57 -12.11
C ASN A 33 14.15 -1.19 -13.36
N GLU A 34 14.83 -1.12 -14.51
CA GLU A 34 14.22 -0.69 -15.77
C GLU A 34 13.05 -1.59 -16.21
N ASN A 35 13.07 -2.88 -15.87
CA ASN A 35 11.96 -3.80 -16.15
C ASN A 35 10.65 -3.40 -15.43
N GLU A 36 10.74 -2.66 -14.32
CA GLU A 36 9.55 -2.15 -13.62
C GLU A 36 8.98 -0.89 -14.31
N ASN A 37 9.81 -0.13 -15.04
CA ASN A 37 9.36 1.04 -15.79
C ASN A 37 8.52 0.69 -17.02
N GLU A 38 8.65 -0.53 -17.54
CA GLU A 38 7.87 -1.02 -18.69
C GLU A 38 6.49 -1.55 -18.29
N LYS A 39 6.26 -1.76 -16.99
CA LYS A 39 4.98 -2.28 -16.48
C LYS A 39 3.93 -1.19 -16.43
N GLN A 40 2.70 -1.57 -16.78
CA GLN A 40 1.54 -0.70 -16.62
C GLN A 40 1.12 -0.65 -15.16
N ILE A 41 1.01 0.57 -14.63
CA ILE A 41 0.57 0.83 -13.26
C ILE A 41 -0.95 0.90 -13.27
N LYS A 42 -1.56 0.05 -12.44
CA LYS A 42 -3.01 0.01 -12.20
C LYS A 42 -3.42 1.02 -11.14
N GLN A 43 -2.65 1.13 -10.06
CA GLN A 43 -2.97 1.99 -8.93
C GLN A 43 -1.69 2.45 -8.22
N ILE A 44 -1.74 3.65 -7.66
CA ILE A 44 -0.74 4.17 -6.71
C ILE A 44 -1.48 4.53 -5.43
N SER A 45 -0.96 4.13 -4.28
CA SER A 45 -1.42 4.62 -2.99
C SER A 45 -0.24 5.14 -2.17
N SER A 46 -0.39 6.33 -1.60
CA SER A 46 0.68 7.04 -0.90
C SER A 46 0.15 7.58 0.41
N GLY A 47 0.92 7.39 1.47
CA GLY A 47 0.63 7.94 2.78
C GLY A 47 1.87 8.59 3.39
N ARG A 48 1.92 8.68 4.72
CA ARG A 48 2.94 9.53 5.39
C ARG A 48 4.36 9.02 5.21
N PHE A 49 4.55 7.69 5.22
CA PHE A 49 5.87 7.07 5.24
C PHE A 49 6.13 6.07 4.13
N SER A 50 5.15 5.77 3.30
CA SER A 50 5.30 4.81 2.22
C SER A 50 4.45 5.14 1.00
N THR A 51 4.78 4.48 -0.10
CA THR A 51 4.01 4.54 -1.34
C THR A 51 4.06 3.17 -2.00
N ILE A 52 2.89 2.63 -2.35
CA ILE A 52 2.75 1.35 -3.06
C ILE A 52 2.32 1.61 -4.49
N PHE A 53 3.01 0.97 -5.42
CA PHE A 53 2.68 0.89 -6.84
C PHE A 53 2.12 -0.50 -7.14
N LEU A 54 0.86 -0.57 -7.56
CA LEU A 54 0.21 -1.79 -8.02
C LEU A 54 0.23 -1.81 -9.56
N PHE A 55 0.69 -2.92 -10.12
CA PHE A 55 0.75 -3.13 -11.55
C PHE A 55 -0.44 -3.96 -12.06
N GLU A 56 -0.76 -3.84 -13.34
CA GLU A 56 -1.86 -4.59 -13.98
C GLU A 56 -1.71 -6.12 -13.90
N ASN A 57 -0.49 -6.61 -13.71
CA ASN A 57 -0.21 -8.04 -13.51
C ASN A 57 -0.45 -8.54 -12.07
N GLY A 58 -1.04 -7.73 -11.20
CA GLY A 58 -1.37 -8.10 -9.83
C GLY A 58 -0.17 -8.20 -8.88
N LYS A 59 0.98 -7.63 -9.25
CA LYS A 59 2.16 -7.48 -8.38
C LYS A 59 2.25 -6.05 -7.86
N ALA A 60 2.92 -5.85 -6.73
CA ALA A 60 3.14 -4.53 -6.16
C ALA A 60 4.57 -4.32 -5.68
N ILE A 61 4.99 -3.05 -5.71
CA ILE A 61 6.25 -2.57 -5.16
C ILE A 61 5.96 -1.49 -4.14
N GLU A 62 6.68 -1.54 -3.04
CA GLU A 62 6.60 -0.58 -1.96
C GLU A 62 7.88 0.25 -1.84
N TYR A 63 7.70 1.56 -1.67
CA TYR A 63 8.74 2.49 -1.22
C TYR A 63 8.50 2.83 0.24
N LEU A 64 9.46 2.48 1.10
CA LEU A 64 9.41 2.66 2.54
C LEU A 64 10.39 3.72 3.03
N LYS A 65 9.95 4.56 3.96
CA LYS A 65 10.84 5.38 4.77
C LYS A 65 11.88 4.50 5.47
N ASN A 66 13.16 4.87 5.36
CA ASN A 66 14.29 4.23 6.03
C ASN A 66 14.61 2.77 5.64
N SER A 67 14.04 2.23 4.56
CA SER A 67 14.51 0.96 4.00
C SER A 67 15.93 1.14 3.44
N LYS A 68 16.87 0.27 3.83
CA LYS A 68 18.25 0.29 3.28
C LYS A 68 18.27 0.16 1.75
N GLN A 69 17.21 -0.42 1.17
CA GLN A 69 17.07 -0.65 -0.27
C GLN A 69 16.03 0.29 -0.91
N ASN A 70 15.27 1.07 -0.12
CA ASN A 70 14.16 1.96 -0.54
C ASN A 70 13.06 1.32 -1.43
N LEU A 71 13.19 0.03 -1.74
CA LEU A 71 12.39 -0.70 -2.71
C LEU A 71 12.19 -2.13 -2.21
N GLU A 72 10.95 -2.47 -1.87
CA GLU A 72 10.62 -3.83 -1.43
C GLU A 72 9.52 -4.41 -2.33
N LYS A 73 9.80 -5.61 -2.86
CA LYS A 73 8.80 -6.39 -3.60
C LYS A 73 7.85 -7.02 -2.61
N ILE A 74 6.58 -6.67 -2.74
CA ILE A 74 5.52 -7.28 -1.96
C ILE A 74 5.34 -8.72 -2.44
N GLN A 75 5.41 -9.69 -1.53
CA GLN A 75 5.38 -11.12 -1.85
C GLN A 75 3.96 -11.67 -2.05
N ILE A 76 2.94 -10.88 -1.69
CA ILE A 76 1.53 -11.20 -1.93
C ILE A 76 1.27 -11.15 -3.44
N LYS A 77 0.53 -12.14 -3.95
CA LYS A 77 0.17 -12.29 -5.36
C LYS A 77 -1.29 -11.93 -5.58
N ASN A 78 -1.68 -11.78 -6.84
CA ASN A 78 -3.07 -11.53 -7.26
C ASN A 78 -3.68 -10.31 -6.55
N ILE A 79 -2.88 -9.25 -6.41
CA ILE A 79 -3.31 -8.03 -5.73
C ILE A 79 -4.34 -7.31 -6.61
N GLN A 80 -5.51 -7.02 -6.05
CA GLN A 80 -6.53 -6.23 -6.74
C GLN A 80 -6.50 -4.75 -6.36
N LYS A 81 -6.22 -4.44 -5.09
CA LYS A 81 -6.21 -3.08 -4.55
C LYS A 81 -5.15 -2.93 -3.45
N VAL A 82 -4.58 -1.73 -3.37
CA VAL A 82 -3.65 -1.32 -2.31
C VAL A 82 -4.13 -0.04 -1.64
N THR A 83 -3.85 0.13 -0.36
CA THR A 83 -4.09 1.39 0.35
C THR A 83 -3.01 1.64 1.40
N VAL A 84 -2.63 2.91 1.57
CA VAL A 84 -1.55 3.35 2.43
C VAL A 84 -2.04 4.53 3.28
N GLY A 85 -2.01 4.35 4.59
CA GLY A 85 -2.31 5.37 5.61
C GLY A 85 -1.06 6.07 6.13
N SER A 86 -1.14 6.68 7.32
CA SER A 86 0.07 7.25 7.93
C SER A 86 0.96 6.21 8.60
N HIS A 87 0.34 5.17 9.16
CA HIS A 87 1.02 4.13 9.94
C HIS A 87 0.54 2.72 9.62
N ASN A 88 -0.27 2.56 8.58
CA ASN A 88 -0.82 1.29 8.18
C ASN A 88 -0.86 1.18 6.67
N GLU A 89 -0.85 -0.06 6.19
CA GLU A 89 -0.95 -0.41 4.80
C GLU A 89 -1.82 -1.65 4.69
N ALA A 90 -2.63 -1.71 3.64
CA ALA A 90 -3.45 -2.88 3.35
C ALA A 90 -3.42 -3.23 1.87
N ILE A 91 -3.50 -4.54 1.64
CA ILE A 91 -3.52 -5.18 0.34
C ILE A 91 -4.76 -6.06 0.30
N LEU A 92 -5.57 -5.89 -0.73
CA LEU A 92 -6.70 -6.75 -1.01
C LEU A 92 -6.35 -7.59 -2.23
N THR A 93 -6.52 -8.91 -2.13
CA THR A 93 -6.31 -9.85 -3.24
C THR A 93 -7.62 -10.10 -3.99
N ILE A 94 -7.52 -10.61 -5.23
CA ILE A 94 -8.67 -10.95 -6.08
C ILE A 94 -9.58 -11.98 -5.39
N GLU A 95 -9.00 -12.84 -4.55
CA GLU A 95 -9.72 -13.84 -3.77
C GLU A 95 -10.44 -13.25 -2.53
N GLY A 96 -10.34 -11.94 -2.31
CA GLY A 96 -10.99 -11.26 -1.18
C GLY A 96 -10.21 -11.33 0.14
N ASN A 97 -8.96 -11.78 0.12
CA ASN A 97 -8.13 -11.77 1.32
C ASN A 97 -7.54 -10.38 1.52
N VAL A 98 -7.53 -9.91 2.76
CA VAL A 98 -6.83 -8.69 3.15
C VAL A 98 -5.61 -9.02 3.99
N PHE A 99 -4.49 -8.46 3.55
CA PHE A 99 -3.24 -8.44 4.28
C PHE A 99 -2.95 -7.04 4.73
N ALA A 100 -2.58 -6.86 5.99
CA ALA A 100 -2.26 -5.56 6.54
C ALA A 100 -0.95 -5.59 7.32
N LYS A 101 -0.28 -4.45 7.37
CA LYS A 101 0.86 -4.19 8.25
C LYS A 101 0.79 -2.76 8.78
N GLY A 102 1.47 -2.50 9.88
CA GLY A 102 1.50 -1.20 10.52
C GLY A 102 1.20 -1.24 12.02
N ILE A 103 1.01 -0.07 12.60
CA ILE A 103 0.71 0.09 14.02
C ILE A 103 -0.67 -0.49 14.33
N ASP A 104 -0.78 -1.17 15.48
CA ASP A 104 -2.01 -1.77 16.02
C ASP A 104 -2.69 -2.82 15.13
N ILE A 105 -1.96 -3.31 14.12
CA ILE A 105 -2.26 -4.56 13.44
C ILE A 105 -1.50 -5.61 14.23
N ASN A 106 -2.22 -6.47 14.96
CA ASN A 106 -1.76 -7.52 15.90
C ASN A 106 -0.61 -8.40 15.36
N SER A 107 0.55 -7.81 15.15
CA SER A 107 1.71 -8.37 14.48
C SER A 107 2.92 -8.16 15.37
N GLU A 108 3.74 -9.20 15.50
CA GLU A 108 5.01 -9.11 16.21
C GLU A 108 6.00 -8.19 15.49
N ASN A 109 5.77 -7.95 14.19
CA ASN A 109 6.57 -7.06 13.35
C ASN A 109 5.65 -6.13 12.53
N PRO A 110 5.60 -4.81 12.83
CA PRO A 110 4.73 -3.87 12.14
C PRO A 110 5.09 -3.64 10.67
N ASN A 111 6.24 -4.14 10.20
CA ASN A 111 6.65 -4.07 8.79
C ASN A 111 6.25 -5.33 7.99
N GLN A 112 5.66 -6.34 8.63
CA GLN A 112 5.25 -7.58 7.98
C GLN A 112 3.75 -7.58 7.72
N PHE A 113 3.38 -7.85 6.46
CA PHE A 113 1.99 -8.11 6.10
C PHE A 113 1.52 -9.41 6.76
N ILE A 114 0.44 -9.32 7.53
CA ILE A 114 -0.28 -10.46 8.09
C ILE A 114 -1.67 -10.53 7.47
N ASN A 115 -2.21 -11.74 7.31
CA ASN A 115 -3.59 -11.91 6.85
C ASN A 115 -4.54 -11.52 7.99
N ILE A 116 -5.34 -10.47 7.78
CA ILE A 116 -6.31 -9.96 8.77
C ILE A 116 -7.75 -10.35 8.43
N SER A 117 -7.97 -11.07 7.33
CA SER A 117 -9.32 -11.48 6.89
C SER A 117 -10.04 -12.28 7.97
N SER A 118 -9.31 -13.14 8.70
CA SER A 118 -9.86 -13.99 9.76
C SER A 118 -10.21 -13.25 11.05
N LEU A 119 -9.81 -11.98 11.21
CA LEU A 119 -10.18 -11.17 12.37
C LEU A 119 -11.61 -10.64 12.29
N ILE A 120 -12.24 -10.76 11.13
CA ILE A 120 -13.63 -10.38 10.93
C ILE A 120 -14.45 -11.63 11.28
N GLU A 121 -14.95 -11.71 12.53
CA GLU A 121 -15.57 -12.90 13.13
C GLU A 121 -16.83 -13.47 12.40
N ASP A 122 -17.26 -12.84 11.30
CA ASP A 122 -18.51 -13.13 10.59
C ASP A 122 -18.28 -13.49 9.10
N THR A 123 -17.09 -14.04 8.77
CA THR A 123 -16.61 -14.23 7.38
C THR A 123 -17.00 -15.53 6.69
N ASN A 124 -17.79 -16.42 7.31
CA ASN A 124 -18.01 -17.75 6.73
C ASN A 124 -18.66 -17.73 5.32
N ASP A 125 -19.25 -16.60 4.89
CA ASP A 125 -19.82 -16.41 3.54
C ASP A 125 -19.55 -15.01 2.91
N ARG A 126 -18.50 -14.28 3.33
CA ARG A 126 -18.29 -12.89 2.89
C ARG A 126 -16.89 -12.64 2.35
N ILE A 127 -16.82 -12.07 1.15
CA ILE A 127 -15.60 -11.64 0.47
C ILE A 127 -15.40 -10.15 0.78
N ILE A 128 -14.16 -9.73 1.05
CA ILE A 128 -13.85 -8.31 1.18
C ILE A 128 -13.76 -7.73 -0.23
N GLU A 129 -14.55 -6.70 -0.51
CA GLU A 129 -14.65 -6.06 -1.83
C GLU A 129 -13.86 -4.77 -1.91
N ASP A 130 -13.69 -4.08 -0.77
CA ASP A 130 -12.93 -2.84 -0.75
C ASP A 130 -12.12 -2.62 0.54
N ILE A 131 -11.04 -1.86 0.40
CA ILE A 131 -10.17 -1.40 1.48
C ILE A 131 -9.84 0.09 1.33
N VAL A 132 -9.81 0.79 2.46
CA VAL A 132 -9.29 2.16 2.56
C VAL A 132 -8.53 2.37 3.86
N SER A 133 -7.39 3.06 3.79
CA SER A 133 -6.61 3.45 4.96
C SER A 133 -6.88 4.89 5.35
N GLY A 134 -7.20 5.09 6.62
CA GLY A 134 -7.13 6.38 7.30
C GLY A 134 -5.76 6.61 7.94
N TYR A 135 -5.69 7.56 8.88
CA TYR A 135 -4.42 7.88 9.53
C TYR A 135 -3.90 6.71 10.39
N PHE A 136 -4.76 6.15 11.25
CA PHE A 136 -4.45 5.07 12.20
C PHE A 136 -5.32 3.82 12.05
N ALA A 137 -6.24 3.81 11.08
CA ALA A 137 -7.16 2.69 10.89
C ALA A 137 -7.24 2.28 9.42
N ILE A 138 -7.57 1.01 9.20
CA ILE A 138 -7.97 0.43 7.92
C ILE A 138 -9.45 0.12 8.01
N TYR A 139 -10.19 0.47 6.97
CA TYR A 139 -11.58 0.11 6.81
C TYR A 139 -11.75 -0.88 5.66
N LEU A 140 -12.65 -1.84 5.87
CA LEU A 140 -12.90 -2.99 5.01
C LEU A 140 -14.38 -2.98 4.66
N LEU A 141 -14.74 -3.08 3.38
CA LEU A 141 -16.11 -3.25 2.92
C LEU A 141 -16.29 -4.70 2.45
N THR A 142 -17.29 -5.39 2.99
CA THR A 142 -17.64 -6.75 2.60
C THR A 142 -18.78 -6.78 1.58
N SER A 143 -18.92 -7.89 0.85
CA SER A 143 -19.95 -8.09 -0.20
C SER A 143 -21.40 -7.99 0.27
N ASN A 144 -21.65 -8.00 1.58
CA ASN A 144 -22.95 -7.75 2.17
C ASN A 144 -23.14 -6.31 2.67
N GLN A 145 -22.29 -5.39 2.21
CA GLN A 145 -22.32 -3.96 2.51
C GLN A 145 -22.02 -3.57 3.97
N ASN A 146 -21.42 -4.47 4.76
CA ASN A 146 -20.92 -4.12 6.09
C ASN A 146 -19.52 -3.49 6.00
N ALA A 147 -19.25 -2.53 6.88
CA ALA A 147 -17.93 -1.92 7.03
C ALA A 147 -17.31 -2.32 8.37
N TYR A 148 -16.04 -2.72 8.34
CA TYR A 148 -15.25 -3.06 9.51
C TYR A 148 -14.04 -2.15 9.61
N GLY A 149 -13.69 -1.73 10.83
CA GLY A 149 -12.51 -0.91 11.10
C GLY A 149 -11.51 -1.67 11.96
N ILE A 150 -10.24 -1.63 11.59
CA ILE A 150 -9.13 -2.16 12.39
C ILE A 150 -8.11 -1.04 12.57
N GLY A 151 -7.76 -0.73 13.81
CA GLY A 151 -6.76 0.30 14.13
C GLY A 151 -6.98 0.90 15.51
N SER A 152 -6.26 1.99 15.77
CA SER A 152 -6.30 2.64 17.08
C SER A 152 -7.64 3.35 17.35
N ASN A 153 -8.17 3.12 18.54
CA ASN A 153 -9.32 3.85 19.10
C ASN A 153 -8.80 4.75 20.23
N PHE A 154 -8.39 5.98 19.88
CA PHE A 154 -8.00 6.99 20.86
C PHE A 154 -9.17 7.91 21.19
#